data_AF-A0A9D1T297-F1
#
_entry.id   AF-A0A9D1T297-F1
#
_cell.length_a   1.000
_cell.length_b   1.000
_cell.length_c   1.000
_cell.angle_alpha   90.00
_cell.angle_beta   90.00
_cell.angle_gamma   90.00
#
_symmetry.space_group_name_H-M   'P 1'
#
loop_
_entity.id
_entity.type
_entity.pdbx_description
1 polymer ?
#
loop_
_entity_poly.entity_id
_entity_poly.type
_entity_poly.pdbx_seq_one_letter_code
_entity_poly.pdbx_strand_id
1 'polypeptide(L)'
;MNQCQEILLGPRSILPPFGQLVAAVLVAGGPHDTLSDQSALAIQNARQTLCSRSLFWGREGLCAELDALAADCSEPNWDGYEALPISPVALDRAKCLVCAIPQDLPEPSISPEPDGAIGLDWYATPSRICSVGCCPDGTYNYAALLDDDTATGHFSGMDEDTFPSVLSTLINKVLFNG
;
A
#
# COMPACT_ATOMS: atom_id res chain seq x y z
N MET A 1 23.82 36.97 -14.73
CA MET A 1 22.86 38.05 -14.39
C MET A 1 21.59 37.74 -15.19
N ASN A 2 20.67 36.96 -14.60
CA ASN A 2 19.43 37.41 -13.91
C ASN A 2 18.41 37.97 -14.93
N GLN A 3 17.15 37.56 -15.06
CA GLN A 3 16.19 36.65 -14.39
C GLN A 3 15.14 36.23 -15.47
N CYS A 4 14.58 35.02 -15.52
CA CYS A 4 13.40 34.51 -14.78
C CYS A 4 12.24 35.51 -14.58
N GLN A 5 11.12 35.29 -15.29
CA GLN A 5 9.79 35.62 -14.77
C GLN A 5 8.72 34.68 -15.35
N GLU A 6 8.13 33.90 -14.44
CA GLU A 6 6.88 33.15 -14.56
C GLU A 6 5.68 34.08 -14.80
N ILE A 7 4.60 33.52 -15.38
CA ILE A 7 3.28 33.34 -14.74
C ILE A 7 2.32 32.92 -15.85
N LEU A 8 1.73 31.72 -15.72
CA LEU A 8 0.37 31.44 -16.20
C LEU A 8 -0.23 30.33 -15.34
N LEU A 9 -0.93 30.78 -14.31
CA LEU A 9 -1.84 30.00 -13.49
C LEU A 9 -2.97 29.45 -14.37
N GLY A 10 -2.99 28.13 -14.56
CA GLY A 10 -4.12 27.34 -15.08
C GLY A 10 -4.75 26.50 -13.97
N PRO A 11 -6.03 26.10 -14.10
CA PRO A 11 -6.91 25.85 -12.95
C PRO A 11 -6.55 24.59 -12.16
N ARG A 12 -6.68 24.74 -10.83
CA ARG A 12 -6.67 23.71 -9.81
C ARG A 12 -7.62 22.55 -10.17
N SER A 13 -7.05 21.40 -10.50
CA SER A 13 -7.74 20.12 -10.37
C SER A 13 -7.30 19.49 -9.04
N ILE A 14 -8.22 19.52 -8.09
CA ILE A 14 -8.08 18.93 -6.76
C ILE A 14 -8.12 17.41 -6.93
N LEU A 15 -6.97 16.76 -6.86
CA LEU A 15 -6.89 15.31 -6.67
C LEU A 15 -7.27 15.01 -5.21
N PRO A 16 -8.13 14.02 -4.94
CA PRO A 16 -8.52 13.69 -3.58
C PRO A 16 -7.41 12.91 -2.88
N PRO A 17 -7.21 13.13 -1.56
CA PRO A 17 -6.36 12.26 -0.74
C PRO A 17 -6.92 10.83 -0.67
N PHE A 18 -6.02 9.86 -0.47
CA PHE A 18 -6.11 8.39 -0.58
C PHE A 18 -7.35 7.64 -0.03
N GLY A 19 -8.32 8.29 0.61
CA GLY A 19 -9.58 7.67 1.03
C GLY A 19 -10.50 7.21 -0.12
N GLN A 20 -10.20 7.55 -1.38
CA GLN A 20 -11.01 7.17 -2.55
C GLN A 20 -10.45 6.06 -3.44
N LEU A 21 -9.23 5.56 -3.20
CA LEU A 21 -8.70 4.45 -4.02
C LEU A 21 -9.38 3.11 -3.72
N VAL A 22 -10.03 2.98 -2.55
CA VAL A 22 -10.95 1.86 -2.27
C VAL A 22 -12.30 2.03 -2.99
N ALA A 23 -12.68 3.26 -3.36
CA ALA A 23 -13.92 3.52 -4.10
C ALA A 23 -13.81 3.20 -5.60
N ALA A 24 -12.61 3.24 -6.19
CA ALA A 24 -12.43 2.86 -7.59
C ALA A 24 -12.71 1.37 -7.85
N VAL A 25 -12.54 0.51 -6.83
CA VAL A 25 -12.90 -0.91 -6.91
C VAL A 25 -14.40 -1.15 -6.68
N LEU A 26 -15.13 -0.23 -6.02
CA LEU A 26 -16.55 -0.44 -5.67
C LEU A 26 -17.57 0.29 -6.57
N VAL A 27 -17.15 1.11 -7.54
CA VAL A 27 -18.07 1.84 -8.44
C VAL A 27 -17.85 1.43 -9.89
N ALA A 28 -18.22 0.20 -10.24
CA ALA A 28 -18.34 -0.21 -11.64
C ALA A 28 -19.71 -0.86 -11.89
N GLY A 29 -20.76 -0.06 -11.70
CA GLY A 29 -22.12 -0.38 -12.12
C GLY A 29 -22.68 0.73 -13.02
N GLY A 30 -22.28 0.76 -14.30
CA GLY A 30 -22.97 1.56 -15.33
C GLY A 30 -22.05 2.10 -16.43
N PRO A 31 -22.47 2.08 -17.71
CA PRO A 31 -21.57 2.15 -18.86
C PRO A 31 -21.39 3.58 -19.35
N HIS A 32 -20.15 4.05 -19.48
CA HIS A 32 -19.63 4.66 -20.70
C HIS A 32 -18.15 5.03 -20.53
N ASP A 33 -17.42 4.83 -21.62
CA ASP A 33 -16.10 5.39 -21.96
C ASP A 33 -14.84 4.62 -21.51
N THR A 34 -14.35 3.90 -22.52
CA THR A 34 -13.20 2.99 -22.63
C THR A 34 -11.84 3.70 -22.56
N LEU A 35 -11.51 4.34 -21.42
CA LEU A 35 -10.15 4.85 -21.16
C LEU A 35 -9.62 4.59 -19.74
N SER A 36 -10.37 3.87 -18.88
CA SER A 36 -9.99 3.57 -17.48
C SER A 36 -9.34 2.19 -17.25
N ASP A 37 -9.36 1.31 -18.25
CA ASP A 37 -9.06 -0.12 -18.02
C ASP A 37 -7.56 -0.46 -18.03
N GLN A 38 -6.72 0.38 -18.63
CA GLN A 38 -5.27 0.08 -18.73
C GLN A 38 -4.51 0.43 -17.44
N SER A 39 -4.95 1.46 -16.71
CA SER A 39 -4.34 1.89 -15.45
C SER A 39 -4.64 0.95 -14.28
N ALA A 40 -5.88 0.45 -14.19
CA ALA A 40 -6.26 -0.52 -13.16
C ALA A 40 -5.54 -1.88 -13.36
N LEU A 41 -5.39 -2.31 -14.61
CA LEU A 41 -4.72 -3.56 -14.96
C LEU A 41 -3.19 -3.46 -14.78
N ALA A 42 -2.59 -2.31 -15.03
CA ALA A 42 -1.15 -2.09 -14.83
C ALA A 42 -0.74 -2.16 -13.34
N ILE A 43 -1.53 -1.55 -12.44
CA ILE A 43 -1.29 -1.59 -11.00
C ILE A 43 -1.49 -3.01 -10.45
N GLN A 44 -2.49 -3.73 -10.93
CA GLN A 44 -2.75 -5.11 -10.52
C GLN A 44 -1.71 -6.10 -11.04
N ASN A 45 -1.17 -5.89 -12.25
CA ASN A 45 -0.12 -6.73 -12.82
C ASN A 45 1.26 -6.47 -12.18
N ALA A 46 1.56 -5.23 -11.78
CA ALA A 46 2.79 -4.92 -11.05
C ALA A 46 2.81 -5.62 -9.67
N ARG A 47 1.66 -5.66 -8.98
CA ARG A 47 1.49 -6.36 -7.69
C ARG A 47 1.74 -7.87 -7.75
N GLN A 48 1.50 -8.52 -8.89
CA GLN A 48 1.65 -9.97 -9.01
C GLN A 48 3.08 -10.44 -9.36
N THR A 49 3.97 -9.56 -9.79
CA THR A 49 5.26 -9.97 -10.36
C THR A 49 6.36 -10.18 -9.30
N LEU A 50 6.15 -9.73 -8.05
CA LEU A 50 7.18 -9.79 -7.00
C LEU A 50 7.07 -11.02 -6.08
N CYS A 51 6.00 -11.82 -6.15
CA CYS A 51 5.79 -12.99 -5.28
C CYS A 51 6.63 -14.24 -5.66
N SER A 52 7.91 -14.09 -6.01
CA SER A 52 8.78 -15.24 -6.32
C SER A 52 10.02 -15.38 -5.43
N ARG A 53 10.23 -14.51 -4.44
CA ARG A 53 11.42 -14.57 -3.58
C ARG A 53 11.11 -14.21 -2.13
N SER A 54 10.55 -15.15 -1.37
CA SER A 54 10.77 -15.26 0.09
C SER A 54 9.96 -16.44 0.63
N LEU A 55 10.52 -17.64 0.58
CA LEU A 55 9.88 -18.83 1.18
C LEU A 55 10.63 -19.39 2.39
N PHE A 56 11.68 -18.72 2.91
CA PHE A 56 12.53 -19.39 3.90
C PHE A 56 13.23 -18.55 4.98
N TRP A 57 13.03 -17.23 5.08
CA TRP A 57 13.80 -16.41 6.03
C TRP A 57 13.05 -15.83 7.22
N GLY A 58 11.73 -16.02 7.33
CA GLY A 58 10.95 -15.44 8.43
C GLY A 58 11.02 -13.90 8.45
N ARG A 59 10.59 -13.29 9.56
CA ARG A 59 10.47 -11.82 9.68
C ARG A 59 11.77 -11.06 9.42
N GLU A 60 12.92 -11.63 9.75
CA GLU A 60 14.24 -11.03 9.44
C GLU A 60 14.46 -10.88 7.93
N GLY A 61 14.02 -11.88 7.15
CA GLY A 61 14.04 -11.82 5.69
C GLY A 61 13.16 -10.70 5.15
N LEU A 62 11.94 -10.57 5.70
CA LEU A 62 11.00 -9.53 5.27
C LEU A 62 11.48 -8.11 5.62
N CYS A 63 12.15 -7.92 6.75
CA CYS A 63 12.79 -6.64 7.08
C CYS A 63 13.93 -6.29 6.11
N ALA A 64 14.73 -7.27 5.69
CA ALA A 64 15.77 -7.07 4.69
C ALA A 64 15.17 -6.78 3.30
N GLU A 65 14.02 -7.38 2.97
CA GLU A 65 13.28 -7.10 1.74
C GLU A 65 12.75 -5.66 1.72
N LEU A 66 12.23 -5.16 2.85
CA LEU A 66 11.85 -3.76 3.02
C LEU A 66 13.04 -2.80 2.83
N ASP A 67 14.22 -3.15 3.35
CA ASP A 67 15.44 -2.37 3.14
C ASP A 67 15.87 -2.32 1.68
N ALA A 68 15.82 -3.46 0.99
CA ALA A 68 16.12 -3.54 -0.43
C ALA A 68 15.12 -2.71 -1.25
N LEU A 69 13.83 -2.82 -0.93
CA LEU A 69 12.77 -2.04 -1.58
C LEU A 69 13.00 -0.52 -1.40
N ALA A 70 13.32 -0.09 -0.19
CA ALA A 70 13.61 1.32 0.09
C ALA A 70 14.85 1.83 -0.65
N ALA A 71 15.86 0.99 -0.84
CA ALA A 71 17.04 1.32 -1.62
C ALA A 71 16.72 1.42 -3.13
N ASP A 72 15.91 0.51 -3.66
CA ASP A 72 15.51 0.53 -5.07
C ASP A 72 14.61 1.73 -5.40
N CYS A 73 13.82 2.21 -4.44
CA CYS A 73 12.93 3.37 -4.54
C CYS A 73 13.46 4.61 -3.82
N SER A 74 14.79 4.78 -3.71
CA SER A 74 15.40 5.90 -2.97
C SER A 74 15.45 7.22 -3.74
N GLU A 75 15.32 7.17 -5.07
CA GLU A 75 15.36 8.34 -5.94
C GLU A 75 13.94 8.75 -6.35
N PRO A 76 13.68 10.06 -6.53
CA PRO A 76 12.39 10.53 -7.03
C PRO A 76 12.15 10.02 -8.45
N ASN A 77 10.88 9.88 -8.82
CA ASN A 77 10.43 9.39 -10.11
C ASN A 77 10.97 7.97 -10.44
N TRP A 78 11.14 7.12 -9.42
CA TRP A 78 11.63 5.73 -9.57
C TRP A 78 10.71 4.87 -10.44
N ASP A 79 9.44 5.24 -10.55
CA ASP A 79 8.44 4.57 -11.37
C ASP A 79 8.23 5.22 -12.75
N GLY A 80 8.84 6.39 -13.01
CA GLY A 80 8.61 7.18 -14.22
C GLY A 80 7.33 8.02 -14.21
N TYR A 81 6.60 8.10 -13.08
CA TYR A 81 5.34 8.84 -12.90
C TYR A 81 5.39 9.79 -11.69
N GLU A 82 6.52 10.46 -11.50
CA GLU A 82 6.77 11.44 -10.42
C GLU A 82 6.62 10.88 -9.00
N ALA A 83 6.79 9.56 -8.81
CA ALA A 83 6.75 8.98 -7.48
C ALA A 83 7.78 9.62 -6.55
N LEU A 84 7.40 9.78 -5.28
CA LEU A 84 8.30 10.21 -4.24
C LEU A 84 9.21 9.04 -3.81
N PRO A 85 10.43 9.33 -3.33
CA PRO A 85 11.23 8.33 -2.65
C PRO A 85 10.48 7.72 -1.47
N ILE A 86 10.77 6.46 -1.15
CA ILE A 86 10.24 5.84 0.06
C ILE A 86 10.63 6.69 1.28
N SER A 87 9.64 7.02 2.10
CA SER A 87 9.85 7.78 3.33
C SER A 87 10.57 6.90 4.36
N PRO A 88 11.62 7.42 5.02
CA PRO A 88 12.26 6.72 6.14
C PRO A 88 11.26 6.40 7.27
N VAL A 89 10.27 7.26 7.48
CA VAL A 89 9.19 7.04 8.47
C VAL A 89 8.30 5.88 8.04
N ALA A 90 7.93 5.81 6.75
CA ALA A 90 7.13 4.70 6.22
C ALA A 90 7.89 3.37 6.34
N LEU A 91 9.19 3.37 6.05
CA LEU A 91 10.06 2.19 6.20
C LEU A 91 10.13 1.71 7.65
N ASP A 92 10.37 2.61 8.60
CA ASP A 92 10.42 2.29 10.03
C ASP A 92 9.07 1.70 10.51
N ARG A 93 7.95 2.29 10.09
CA ARG A 93 6.61 1.81 10.42
C ARG A 93 6.30 0.46 9.81
N ALA A 94 6.67 0.24 8.54
CA ALA A 94 6.50 -1.06 7.89
C ALA A 94 7.29 -2.16 8.62
N LYS A 95 8.53 -1.87 9.01
CA LYS A 95 9.35 -2.81 9.80
C LYS A 95 8.76 -3.10 11.18
N CYS A 96 8.34 -2.06 11.90
CA CYS A 96 7.66 -2.23 13.19
C CYS A 96 6.44 -3.15 13.05
N LEU A 97 5.60 -2.89 12.04
CA LEU A 97 4.39 -3.67 11.81
C LEU A 97 4.73 -5.13 11.46
N VAL A 98 5.70 -5.37 10.57
CA VAL A 98 6.17 -6.71 10.19
C VAL A 98 6.71 -7.51 11.38
N CYS A 99 7.52 -6.88 12.23
CA CYS A 99 8.09 -7.52 13.41
C CYS A 99 7.01 -7.98 14.39
N ALA A 100 5.91 -7.22 14.50
CA ALA A 100 4.81 -7.51 15.40
C ALA A 100 3.80 -8.54 14.87
N ILE A 101 3.81 -8.88 13.57
CA ILE A 101 2.84 -9.83 12.99
C ILE A 101 2.82 -11.12 13.82
N PRO A 102 1.67 -11.61 14.31
CA PRO A 102 1.58 -12.88 15.04
C PRO A 102 2.14 -14.09 14.27
N GLN A 103 2.69 -15.09 14.96
CA GLN A 103 3.31 -16.26 14.30
C GLN A 103 2.32 -17.14 13.50
N ASP A 104 1.04 -17.03 13.81
CA ASP A 104 -0.06 -17.74 13.17
C ASP A 104 -0.63 -17.02 11.94
N LEU A 105 -0.18 -15.78 11.67
CA LEU A 105 -0.52 -15.06 10.44
C LEU A 105 0.61 -15.19 9.41
N PRO A 106 0.27 -15.33 8.11
CA PRO A 106 1.27 -15.33 7.07
C PRO A 106 1.89 -13.94 6.88
N GLU A 107 3.07 -13.94 6.28
CA GLU A 107 3.76 -12.71 5.87
C GLU A 107 3.00 -12.00 4.75
N PRO A 108 2.91 -10.65 4.78
CA PRO A 108 2.31 -9.87 3.71
C PRO A 108 3.23 -9.82 2.50
N SER A 109 2.64 -9.56 1.33
CA SER A 109 3.38 -9.04 0.19
C SER A 109 3.66 -7.55 0.41
N ILE A 110 4.84 -7.08 0.06
CA ILE A 110 5.24 -5.68 0.23
C ILE A 110 5.24 -4.93 -1.11
N SER A 111 4.87 -3.65 -1.11
CA SER A 111 4.91 -2.80 -2.30
C SER A 111 5.28 -1.35 -2.00
N PRO A 112 6.04 -0.69 -2.88
CA PRO A 112 6.29 0.75 -2.77
C PRO A 112 5.06 1.51 -3.28
N GLU A 113 4.68 2.59 -2.60
CA GLU A 113 3.58 3.46 -3.03
C GLU A 113 4.12 4.79 -3.57
N PRO A 114 3.48 5.40 -4.60
CA PRO A 114 3.99 6.61 -5.25
C PRO A 114 4.10 7.85 -4.35
N ASP A 115 3.40 7.86 -3.22
CA ASP A 115 3.45 8.94 -2.22
C ASP A 115 4.59 8.76 -1.20
N GLY A 116 5.44 7.74 -1.38
CA GLY A 116 6.52 7.39 -0.46
C GLY A 116 6.05 6.52 0.71
N ALA A 117 4.81 6.02 0.71
CA ALA A 117 4.34 5.00 1.64
C ALA A 117 4.83 3.60 1.23
N ILE A 118 4.59 2.63 2.12
CA ILE A 118 4.81 1.20 1.85
C ILE A 118 3.50 0.45 2.09
N GLY A 119 3.05 -0.31 1.10
CA GLY A 119 1.91 -1.21 1.17
C GLY A 119 2.31 -2.59 1.68
N LEU A 120 1.42 -3.19 2.48
CA LEU A 120 1.49 -4.55 3.00
C LEU A 120 0.16 -5.24 2.70
N ASP A 121 0.18 -6.30 1.88
CA ASP A 121 -1.02 -6.95 1.37
C ASP A 121 -1.11 -8.43 1.80
N TRP A 122 -2.25 -8.80 2.36
CA TRP A 122 -2.69 -10.18 2.58
C TRP A 122 -3.79 -10.51 1.59
N TYR A 123 -3.50 -11.42 0.66
CA TYR A 123 -4.39 -11.76 -0.44
C TYR A 123 -4.79 -13.24 -0.38
N ALA A 124 -6.09 -13.52 -0.46
CA ALA A 124 -6.62 -14.87 -0.59
C ALA A 124 -7.28 -15.11 -1.96
N THR A 125 -8.15 -14.18 -2.37
CA THR A 125 -8.87 -14.21 -3.65
C THR A 125 -9.06 -12.78 -4.17
N PRO A 126 -9.50 -12.57 -5.43
CA PRO A 126 -9.77 -11.22 -5.94
C PRO A 126 -10.80 -10.43 -5.11
N SER A 127 -11.70 -11.12 -4.42
CA SER A 127 -12.72 -10.54 -3.54
C SER A 127 -12.32 -10.56 -2.06
N ARG A 128 -11.12 -11.05 -1.73
CA ARG A 128 -10.63 -11.17 -0.36
C ARG A 128 -9.18 -10.72 -0.26
N ILE A 129 -9.00 -9.46 0.13
CA ILE A 129 -7.70 -8.82 0.33
C ILE A 129 -7.76 -7.93 1.57
N CYS A 130 -6.69 -7.90 2.36
CA CYS A 130 -6.44 -6.88 3.37
C CYS A 130 -5.15 -6.16 3.01
N SER A 131 -5.22 -4.84 2.90
CA SER A 131 -4.10 -3.96 2.56
C SER A 131 -3.86 -2.99 3.71
N VAL A 132 -2.60 -2.78 4.06
CA VAL A 132 -2.17 -1.80 5.06
C VAL A 132 -1.09 -0.93 4.45
N GLY A 133 -1.33 0.38 4.38
CA GLY A 133 -0.36 1.38 3.98
C GLY A 133 0.32 2.01 5.19
N CYS A 134 1.65 1.98 5.21
CA CYS A 134 2.50 2.68 6.19
C CYS A 134 2.87 4.04 5.63
N CYS A 135 2.23 5.11 6.10
CA CYS A 135 2.30 6.42 5.48
C CYS A 135 3.50 7.26 5.96
N PRO A 136 3.99 8.22 5.13
CA PRO A 136 5.10 9.11 5.50
C PRO A 136 4.86 9.97 6.75
N ASP A 137 3.60 10.21 7.11
CA ASP A 137 3.20 10.97 8.30
C ASP A 137 3.23 10.13 9.60
N GLY A 138 3.59 8.84 9.48
CA GLY A 138 3.68 7.90 10.60
C GLY A 138 2.35 7.23 10.96
N THR A 139 1.30 7.43 10.16
CA THR A 139 0.02 6.73 10.31
C THR A 139 0.00 5.41 9.55
N TYR A 140 -0.91 4.52 9.95
CA TYR A 140 -1.26 3.33 9.19
C TYR A 140 -2.68 3.49 8.65
N ASN A 141 -2.84 3.34 7.34
CA ASN A 141 -4.15 3.23 6.70
C ASN A 141 -4.41 1.77 6.39
N TYR A 142 -5.64 1.29 6.56
CA TYR A 142 -5.99 -0.07 6.17
C TYR A 142 -7.30 -0.11 5.38
N ALA A 143 -7.38 -1.10 4.50
CA ALA A 143 -8.57 -1.48 3.78
C ALA A 143 -8.66 -3.00 3.69
N ALA A 144 -9.86 -3.55 3.75
CA ALA A 144 -10.12 -4.95 3.52
C ALA A 144 -11.37 -5.11 2.67
N LEU A 145 -11.29 -6.01 1.70
CA LEU A 145 -12.40 -6.51 0.90
C LEU A 145 -12.70 -7.93 1.39
N LEU A 146 -13.97 -8.22 1.67
CA LEU A 146 -14.47 -9.47 2.26
C LEU A 146 -15.72 -9.92 1.49
N ASP A 147 -15.53 -10.32 0.24
CA ASP A 147 -16.59 -10.60 -0.73
C ASP A 147 -17.52 -9.39 -0.93
N ASP A 148 -18.69 -9.40 -0.30
CA ASP A 148 -19.70 -8.35 -0.41
C ASP A 148 -19.55 -7.26 0.66
N ASP A 149 -18.55 -7.38 1.55
CA ASP A 149 -18.29 -6.42 2.63
C ASP A 149 -16.92 -5.73 2.47
N THR A 150 -16.80 -4.53 3.04
CA THR A 150 -15.55 -3.78 3.08
C THR A 150 -15.32 -3.18 4.46
N ALA A 151 -14.06 -3.14 4.87
CA ALA A 151 -13.64 -2.45 6.08
C ALA A 151 -12.50 -1.51 5.75
N THR A 152 -12.56 -0.27 6.22
CA THR A 152 -11.47 0.71 6.08
C THR A 152 -11.25 1.44 7.38
N GLY A 153 -10.07 2.03 7.53
CA GLY A 153 -9.76 2.86 8.68
C GLY A 153 -8.31 3.28 8.71
N HIS A 154 -7.94 3.93 9.80
CA HIS A 154 -6.58 4.35 10.06
C HIS A 154 -6.31 4.32 11.56
N PHE A 155 -5.04 4.23 11.92
CA PHE A 155 -4.60 4.39 13.29
C PHE A 155 -3.18 4.97 13.32
N SER A 156 -2.81 5.53 14.48
CA SER A 156 -1.48 6.05 14.77
C SER A 156 -1.05 5.59 16.15
N GLY A 157 0.26 5.56 16.39
CA GLY A 157 0.80 5.08 17.65
C GLY A 157 0.60 3.57 17.81
N MET A 158 1.58 2.81 17.32
CA MET A 158 1.68 1.37 17.55
C MET A 158 2.83 1.12 18.51
N ASP A 159 2.57 0.37 19.58
CA ASP A 159 3.64 -0.13 20.45
C ASP A 159 4.47 -1.16 19.66
N GLU A 160 5.80 -1.11 19.78
CA GLU A 160 6.73 -1.92 18.97
C GLU A 160 6.41 -3.43 18.99
N ASP A 161 5.84 -3.93 20.08
CA ASP A 161 5.55 -5.35 20.29
C ASP A 161 4.06 -5.73 20.19
N THR A 162 3.16 -4.78 19.92
CA THR A 162 1.72 -5.04 19.92
C THR A 162 1.11 -4.91 18.53
N PHE A 163 0.77 -6.06 17.95
CA PHE A 163 0.03 -6.07 16.69
C PHE A 163 -1.42 -5.61 16.88
N PRO A 164 -1.91 -4.66 16.06
CA PRO A 164 -3.28 -4.17 16.17
C PRO A 164 -4.30 -5.30 15.97
N SER A 165 -5.16 -5.52 16.98
CA SER A 165 -6.17 -6.58 16.96
C SER A 165 -7.18 -6.42 15.81
N VAL A 166 -7.42 -5.18 15.35
CA VAL A 166 -8.23 -4.90 14.16
C VAL A 166 -7.62 -5.55 12.91
N LEU A 167 -6.31 -5.47 12.73
CA LEU A 167 -5.62 -6.08 11.60
C LEU A 167 -5.64 -7.60 11.72
N SER A 168 -5.38 -8.17 12.91
CA SER A 168 -5.50 -9.63 13.11
C SER A 168 -6.89 -10.13 12.74
N THR A 169 -7.93 -9.39 13.11
CA THR A 169 -9.32 -9.76 12.82
C THR A 169 -9.59 -9.72 11.31
N LEU A 170 -9.17 -8.67 10.62
CA LEU A 170 -9.38 -8.52 9.18
C LEU A 170 -8.59 -9.55 8.38
N ILE A 171 -7.31 -9.75 8.71
CA ILE A 171 -6.44 -10.73 8.04
C ILE A 171 -7.00 -12.15 8.22
N ASN A 172 -7.43 -12.52 9.44
CA ASN A 172 -8.07 -13.83 9.66
C ASN A 172 -9.36 -13.99 8.85
N LYS A 173 -10.19 -12.94 8.76
CA LYS A 173 -11.40 -12.97 7.93
C LYS A 173 -11.07 -13.17 6.45
N VAL A 174 -10.05 -12.48 5.94
CA VAL A 174 -9.59 -12.62 4.55
C VAL A 174 -9.09 -14.03 4.27
N LEU A 175 -8.25 -14.58 5.14
CA LEU A 175 -7.50 -15.81 4.84
C LEU A 175 -8.22 -17.11 5.21
N PHE A 176 -9.03 -17.11 6.27
CA PHE A 176 -9.53 -18.36 6.87
C PHE A 176 -11.05 -18.46 6.95
N ASN A 177 -11.78 -17.34 7.04
CA ASN A 177 -13.24 -17.38 7.23
C ASN A 177 -14.00 -17.22 5.91
N GLY A 178 -13.64 -18.05 4.92
CA GLY A 178 -14.28 -18.20 3.61
C GLY A 178 -15.77 -18.48 3.69
#